data_AF-A0A8J5JIS6-F1
#
_entry.id   AF-A0A8J5JIS6-F1
#
_cell.length_a   1.000
_cell.length_b   1.000
_cell.length_c   1.000
_cell.angle_alpha   90.00
_cell.angle_beta   90.00
_cell.angle_gamma   90.00
#
_symmetry.space_group_name_H-M   'P 1'
#
loop_
_entity.id
_entity.type
_entity.pdbx_description
1 polymer ?
#
loop_
_entity_poly.entity_id
_entity_poly.type
_entity_poly.pdbx_seq_one_letter_code
_entity_poly.pdbx_strand_id
1 'polypeptide(L)'
;FVWAYKQRTEYDWVVKTDDDTFLLVENLQKAVLTLDPDQPQATGLHLRTWETSSTYLNGGAGYVLSRGAVTRLVEEGINGRVCSDHLNFGPGEDVNMADCLTYLGWLSQGF
;
A
#
# COMPACT_ATOMS: atom_id res chain seq x y z
N PHE A 1 -7.19 5.05 -4.05
CA PHE A 1 -6.51 5.82 -2.99
C PHE A 1 -6.79 7.33 -2.97
N VAL A 2 -7.03 8.01 -4.11
CA VAL A 2 -7.38 9.45 -4.12
C VAL A 2 -8.63 9.78 -3.27
N TRP A 3 -9.64 8.90 -3.26
CA TRP A 3 -10.81 9.07 -2.39
C TRP A 3 -10.42 9.02 -0.90
N ALA A 4 -9.66 8.00 -0.49
CA ALA A 4 -9.18 7.87 0.87
C ALA A 4 -8.39 9.11 1.28
N TYR A 5 -7.44 9.55 0.45
CA TYR A 5 -6.68 10.78 0.70
C TYR A 5 -7.56 12.00 1.00
N LYS A 6 -8.70 12.17 0.32
CA LYS A 6 -9.63 13.28 0.60
C LYS A 6 -10.27 13.19 1.99
N GLN A 7 -10.41 11.99 2.54
CA GLN A 7 -10.98 11.71 3.86
C GLN A 7 -9.90 11.47 4.94
N ARG A 8 -8.62 11.76 4.66
CA ARG A 8 -7.50 11.37 5.52
C ARG A 8 -7.50 11.92 6.94
N THR A 9 -8.32 12.92 7.25
CA THR A 9 -8.49 13.42 8.62
C THR A 9 -9.39 12.52 9.47
N GLU A 10 -10.15 11.63 8.85
CA GLU A 10 -11.17 10.78 9.51
C GLU A 10 -10.67 9.35 9.82
N TYR A 11 -9.42 9.02 9.48
CA TYR A 11 -8.86 7.69 9.68
C TYR A 11 -7.35 7.71 9.95
N ASP A 12 -6.87 6.63 10.59
CA ASP A 12 -5.45 6.34 10.80
C ASP A 12 -4.90 5.34 9.79
N TRP A 13 -5.72 4.38 9.37
CA TRP A 13 -5.34 3.26 8.51
C TRP A 13 -6.41 2.99 7.45
N VAL A 14 -5.96 2.63 6.26
CA VAL A 14 -6.78 2.20 5.12
C VAL A 14 -6.45 0.75 4.82
N VAL A 15 -7.46 -0.08 4.71
CA VAL A 15 -7.32 -1.47 4.26
C VAL A 15 -7.85 -1.58 2.84
N LYS A 16 -7.03 -2.14 1.94
CA LYS A 16 -7.51 -2.64 0.65
C LYS A 16 -7.64 -4.15 0.77
N THR A 17 -8.76 -4.68 0.28
CA THR A 17 -9.03 -6.12 0.24
C THR A 17 -9.95 -6.44 -0.93
N ASP A 18 -9.99 -7.70 -1.36
CA ASP A 18 -10.96 -8.18 -2.34
C ASP A 18 -12.31 -8.48 -1.66
N ASP A 19 -13.39 -8.56 -2.44
CA ASP A 19 -14.76 -8.72 -1.94
C ASP A 19 -15.07 -10.13 -1.39
N ASP A 20 -14.16 -11.07 -1.61
CA ASP A 20 -14.17 -12.44 -1.10
C ASP A 20 -13.22 -12.65 0.10
N THR A 21 -12.71 -11.56 0.69
CA THR A 21 -11.79 -11.62 1.83
C THR A 21 -12.49 -11.39 3.17
N PHE A 22 -12.18 -12.22 4.17
CA PHE A 22 -12.64 -12.04 5.55
C PHE A 22 -11.59 -11.34 6.41
N LEU A 23 -11.97 -10.24 7.09
CA LEU A 23 -11.10 -9.48 7.98
C LEU A 23 -11.47 -9.70 9.45
N LEU A 24 -10.52 -10.18 10.25
CA LEU A 24 -10.64 -10.15 11.71
C LEU A 24 -10.06 -8.83 12.23
N VAL A 25 -10.92 -7.82 12.36
CA VAL A 25 -10.53 -6.42 12.61
C VAL A 25 -9.74 -6.27 13.92
N GLU A 26 -10.02 -7.07 14.94
CA GLU A 26 -9.31 -7.05 16.22
C GLU A 26 -7.84 -7.44 16.07
N ASN A 27 -7.53 -8.37 15.16
CA ASN A 27 -6.15 -8.75 14.86
C ASN A 27 -5.44 -7.66 14.06
N LEU A 28 -6.14 -7.05 13.10
CA LEU A 28 -5.62 -5.92 12.35
C LEU A 28 -5.27 -4.75 13.28
N GLN A 29 -6.18 -4.38 14.19
CA GLN A 29 -5.94 -3.31 15.16
C GLN A 29 -4.70 -3.60 16.01
N LYS A 30 -4.55 -4.83 16.51
CA LYS A 30 -3.36 -5.25 17.26
C LYS A 30 -2.07 -5.13 16.43
N ALA A 31 -2.11 -5.48 15.14
CA ALA A 31 -0.94 -5.46 14.27
C ALA A 31 -0.41 -4.04 14.02
N VAL A 32 -1.28 -3.03 14.03
CA VAL A 32 -0.89 -1.63 13.77
C VAL A 32 -0.83 -0.75 15.02
N LEU A 33 -1.22 -1.29 16.19
CA LEU A 33 -1.42 -0.52 17.43
C LEU A 33 -0.21 0.32 17.86
N THR A 34 0.99 -0.17 17.60
CA THR A 34 2.25 0.48 18.02
C THR A 34 2.90 1.30 16.92
N LEU A 35 2.32 1.34 15.72
CA LEU A 35 2.87 2.06 14.57
C LEU A 35 2.33 3.49 14.57
N ASP A 36 3.17 4.45 14.18
CA ASP A 36 2.75 5.83 13.97
C ASP A 36 1.98 5.94 12.64
N PRO A 37 0.67 6.28 12.66
CA PRO A 37 -0.13 6.39 11.45
C PRO A 37 0.23 7.58 10.57
N ASP A 38 0.99 8.56 11.06
CA ASP A 38 1.49 9.69 10.27
C ASP A 38 2.78 9.37 9.52
N GLN A 39 3.50 8.31 9.92
CA GLN A 39 4.63 7.80 9.15
C GLN A 39 4.15 6.95 7.97
N PRO A 40 4.80 6.99 6.80
CA PRO A 40 4.46 6.13 5.68
C PRO A 40 4.72 4.65 5.99
N GLN A 41 3.67 3.94 6.39
CA GLN A 41 3.66 2.50 6.66
C GLN A 41 2.77 1.76 5.67
N ALA A 42 3.27 0.64 5.12
CA ALA A 42 2.54 -0.31 4.30
C ALA A 42 2.86 -1.73 4.76
N THR A 43 1.85 -2.56 5.00
CA THR A 43 2.05 -3.95 5.46
C THR A 43 0.95 -4.89 4.96
N GLY A 44 1.28 -6.17 4.90
CA GLY A 44 0.42 -7.23 4.37
C GLY A 44 1.23 -8.49 4.07
N LEU A 45 0.62 -9.42 3.35
CA LEU A 45 1.31 -10.62 2.90
C LEU A 45 2.28 -10.28 1.76
N HIS A 46 3.58 -10.43 2.01
CA HIS A 46 4.60 -10.21 1.00
C HIS A 46 4.75 -11.44 0.11
N LEU A 47 4.61 -11.26 -1.21
CA LEU A 47 4.86 -12.26 -2.23
C LEU A 47 5.89 -11.74 -3.25
N ARG A 48 6.40 -12.64 -4.10
CA ARG A 48 7.32 -12.27 -5.19
C ARG A 48 6.72 -12.61 -6.54
N THR A 49 6.89 -11.72 -7.52
CA THR A 49 6.57 -12.00 -8.92
C THR A 49 7.51 -13.08 -9.46
N TRP A 50 7.02 -13.90 -10.39
CA TRP A 50 7.84 -14.99 -10.93
C TRP A 50 8.85 -14.49 -11.98
N GLU A 51 8.52 -13.43 -12.72
CA GLU A 51 9.35 -12.88 -13.79
C GLU A 51 10.53 -12.06 -13.27
N THR A 52 10.24 -11.10 -12.37
CA THR A 52 11.22 -10.10 -11.91
C THR A 52 11.71 -10.34 -10.49
N SER A 53 11.11 -11.29 -9.76
CA SER A 53 11.33 -11.47 -8.31
C SER A 53 11.05 -10.21 -7.48
N SER A 54 10.26 -9.27 -8.01
CA SER A 54 9.83 -8.06 -7.29
C SER A 54 8.91 -8.45 -6.16
N THR A 55 9.13 -7.89 -4.97
CA THR A 55 8.29 -8.08 -3.80
C THR A 55 7.06 -7.17 -3.88
N TYR A 56 5.88 -7.71 -3.60
CA TYR A 56 4.62 -6.97 -3.55
C TYR A 56 3.75 -7.42 -2.37
N LEU A 57 2.79 -6.57 -1.99
CA LEU A 57 1.79 -6.88 -0.97
C LEU A 57 0.57 -7.51 -1.66
N ASN A 58 0.27 -8.77 -1.41
CA ASN A 58 -0.79 -9.49 -2.12
C ASN A 58 -2.16 -8.82 -1.96
N GLY A 59 -2.83 -8.54 -3.08
CA GLY A 59 -4.10 -7.82 -3.10
C GLY A 59 -5.25 -8.58 -2.44
N GLY A 60 -5.33 -9.91 -2.63
CA GLY A 60 -6.41 -10.75 -2.12
C GLY A 60 -6.29 -11.11 -0.64
N ALA A 61 -5.07 -11.26 -0.13
CA ALA A 61 -4.85 -11.33 1.32
C ALA A 61 -5.17 -10.01 2.04
N GLY A 62 -5.22 -8.93 1.26
CA GLY A 62 -5.38 -7.57 1.75
C GLY A 62 -4.07 -6.96 2.23
N TYR A 63 -4.00 -5.63 2.13
CA TYR A 63 -2.89 -4.85 2.64
C TYR A 63 -3.38 -3.56 3.29
N VAL A 64 -2.55 -3.05 4.20
CA VAL A 64 -2.88 -1.93 5.08
C VAL A 64 -1.91 -0.80 4.81
N LEU A 65 -2.45 0.39 4.61
CA LEU A 65 -1.70 1.64 4.44
C LEU A 65 -2.07 2.59 5.57
N SER A 66 -1.07 3.20 6.20
CA SER A 66 -1.27 4.31 7.15
C SER A 66 -1.83 5.58 6.48
N ARG A 67 -2.27 6.56 7.27
CA ARG A 67 -2.60 7.90 6.78
C ARG A 67 -1.41 8.56 6.10
N GLY A 68 -0.22 8.50 6.69
CA GLY A 68 1.02 8.99 6.10
C GLY A 68 1.32 8.33 4.75
N ALA A 69 1.07 7.03 4.66
CA ALA A 69 1.21 6.28 3.42
C ALA A 69 0.31 6.80 2.31
N VAL A 70 -1.00 6.92 2.58
CA VAL A 70 -1.96 7.38 1.59
C VAL A 70 -1.68 8.83 1.17
N THR A 71 -1.23 9.66 2.11
CA THR A 71 -0.81 11.05 1.85
C THR A 71 0.33 11.08 0.84
N ARG A 72 1.41 10.36 1.12
CA ARG A 72 2.59 10.33 0.28
C ARG A 72 2.34 9.69 -1.09
N LEU A 73 1.61 8.58 -1.12
CA LEU A 73 1.20 7.91 -2.37
C LEU A 73 0.46 8.88 -3.29
N VAL A 74 -0.45 9.70 -2.77
CA VAL A 74 -1.23 10.61 -3.60
C VAL A 74 -0.45 11.86 -3.97
N GLU A 75 0.24 12.48 -3.01
CA GLU A 75 0.93 13.75 -3.25
C GLU A 75 2.18 13.59 -4.11
N GLU A 76 3.05 12.63 -3.78
CA GLU A 76 4.30 12.38 -4.51
C GLU A 76 4.11 11.36 -5.65
N GLY A 77 3.35 10.30 -5.40
CA GLY A 77 3.17 9.20 -6.35
C GLY A 77 2.25 9.54 -7.51
N ILE A 78 0.97 9.76 -7.21
CA ILE A 78 -0.09 9.95 -8.22
C ILE A 78 -0.05 11.36 -8.79
N ASN A 79 -0.14 12.39 -7.94
CA ASN A 79 -0.18 13.79 -8.38
C ASN A 79 1.23 14.31 -8.71
N GLY A 80 2.24 13.92 -7.93
CA GLY A 80 3.65 14.21 -8.17
C GLY A 80 4.27 13.39 -9.30
N ARG A 81 3.49 12.51 -9.93
CA ARG A 81 3.81 11.72 -11.11
C ARG A 81 4.92 10.68 -10.96
N VAL A 82 5.48 10.48 -9.76
CA VAL A 82 6.50 9.44 -9.52
C VAL A 82 6.00 8.06 -9.97
N CYS A 83 4.74 7.71 -9.71
CA CYS A 83 4.20 6.44 -10.19
C CYS A 83 4.13 6.43 -11.74
N SER A 84 3.53 7.45 -12.36
CA SER A 84 3.28 7.44 -13.81
C SER A 84 4.52 7.64 -14.67
N ASP A 85 5.53 8.34 -14.17
CA ASP A 85 6.77 8.64 -14.92
C ASP A 85 7.75 7.47 -14.87
N HIS A 86 7.62 6.57 -13.88
CA HIS A 86 8.51 5.42 -13.70
C HIS A 86 7.85 4.06 -13.96
N LEU A 87 6.52 3.96 -13.92
CA LEU A 87 5.79 2.70 -14.06
C LEU A 87 5.10 2.57 -15.40
N ASN A 88 5.14 1.35 -15.94
CA ASN A 88 4.20 0.92 -16.95
C ASN A 88 3.16 0.01 -16.29
N PHE A 89 1.97 0.54 -16.02
CA PHE A 89 0.93 -0.17 -15.28
C PHE A 89 0.52 -1.46 -16.00
N GLY A 90 0.72 -2.60 -15.32
CA GLY A 90 0.27 -3.92 -15.74
C GLY A 90 -1.14 -4.25 -15.20
N PRO A 91 -1.64 -5.47 -15.45
CA PRO A 91 -2.94 -5.91 -14.95
C PRO A 91 -2.96 -6.20 -13.43
N GLY A 92 -1.79 -6.42 -12.80
CA GLY A 92 -1.68 -6.66 -11.36
C GLY A 92 -1.68 -5.36 -10.57
N GLU A 93 -2.82 -5.01 -9.96
CA GLU A 93 -2.97 -3.80 -9.15
C GLU A 93 -1.99 -3.75 -7.98
N ASP A 94 -1.81 -4.87 -7.30
CA ASP A 94 -0.94 -5.03 -6.15
C ASP A 94 0.55 -4.93 -6.50
N VAL A 95 0.93 -5.48 -7.66
CA VAL A 95 2.28 -5.30 -8.23
C VAL A 95 2.53 -3.84 -8.59
N ASN A 96 1.59 -3.19 -9.30
CA ASN A 96 1.69 -1.78 -9.66
C ASN A 96 1.79 -0.89 -8.42
N MET A 97 1.02 -1.21 -7.38
CA MET A 97 1.09 -0.52 -6.09
C MET A 97 2.48 -0.67 -5.50
N ALA A 98 2.95 -1.90 -5.33
CA ALA A 98 4.27 -2.18 -4.76
C ALA A 98 5.41 -1.48 -5.49
N ASP A 99 5.39 -1.50 -6.83
CA ASP A 99 6.41 -0.80 -7.61
C ASP A 99 6.39 0.71 -7.35
N CYS A 100 5.21 1.35 -7.27
CA CYS A 100 5.15 2.77 -6.90
C CYS A 100 5.68 3.02 -5.49
N LEU A 101 5.33 2.16 -4.53
CA LEU A 101 5.86 2.26 -3.17
C LEU A 101 7.39 2.08 -3.13
N THR A 102 7.96 1.27 -4.02
CA THR A 102 9.41 1.17 -4.15
C THR A 102 10.04 2.44 -4.73
N TYR A 103 9.48 3.03 -5.78
CA TYR A 103 10.01 4.30 -6.35
C TYR A 103 9.95 5.47 -5.37
N LEU A 104 8.93 5.51 -4.53
CA LEU A 104 8.81 6.49 -3.45
C LEU A 104 9.75 6.18 -2.26
N GLY A 105 10.46 5.04 -2.25
CA GLY A 105 11.52 4.71 -1.31
C GLY A 105 11.09 4.16 0.06
N TRP A 106 9.96 3.45 0.13
CA TRP A 106 9.37 3.04 1.41
C TRP A 106 8.84 1.60 1.45
N LEU A 107 8.76 0.92 0.30
CA LEU A 107 8.66 -0.54 0.25
C LEU A 107 9.98 -1.13 -0.25
N SER A 108 10.68 -1.86 0.64
CA SER A 108 11.95 -2.52 0.32
C SER A 108 11.71 -3.82 -0.46
N GLN A 109 12.43 -3.99 -1.55
CA GLN A 109 12.38 -5.16 -2.44
C GLN A 109 13.07 -6.43 -1.86
N GLY A 110 13.39 -6.45 -0.56
CA GLY A 110 14.16 -7.51 0.08
C GLY A 110 13.63 -7.90 1.46
N PHE A 111 13.17 -9.15 1.56
CA PHE A 111 13.30 -10.00 2.75
C PHE A 111 14.29 -11.11 2.41
#